data_AF-A0A5T1XRU3-F1
#
_entry.id   AF-A0A5T1XRU3-F1
#
_cell.length_a   1.000
_cell.length_b   1.000
_cell.length_c   1.000
_cell.angle_alpha   90.00
_cell.angle_beta   90.00
_cell.angle_gamma   90.00
#
_symmetry.space_group_name_H-M   'P 1'
#
loop_
_entity.id
_entity.type
_entity.pdbx_description
1 polymer ?
#
loop_
_entity_poly.entity_id
_entity_poly.type
_entity_poly.pdbx_seq_one_letter_code
_entity_poly.pdbx_strand_id
1 'polypeptide(L)'
;IVSTGPSLTKQLPLLKKYASKATIFCADSAYPILAKHDIKPDYVLSLERIPLTSEFFNNDFGEFDRDVLFVCVSWVYPQTIKYLQKNNRNFMLISRPSDFIKNINFHQYGYVGYGPSVAHMAYEFATHLNYKNIIFIGQDLAYAKDGFSHTKDYSNLDKHEGHFQRDKGKFQCLAYGGNGKVESSGIWTMFRFSLQNTISRNIISTTYNCTEGGARIEGT
;
A
#
# COMPACT_ATOMS: atom_id res chain seq x y z
N ILE A 1 2.97 -6.66 -3.67
CA ILE A 1 2.33 -5.49 -3.05
C ILE A 1 3.39 -4.43 -2.83
N VAL A 2 3.21 -3.26 -3.42
CA VAL A 2 4.17 -2.15 -3.42
C VAL A 2 3.59 -1.00 -2.61
N SER A 3 4.33 -0.62 -1.57
CA SER A 3 4.03 0.49 -0.66
C SER A 3 5.15 1.54 -0.71
N THR A 4 4.97 2.67 -0.02
CA THR A 4 5.83 3.88 -0.14
C THR A 4 6.90 4.02 0.93
N GLY A 5 7.18 2.95 1.69
CA GLY A 5 8.22 2.94 2.70
C GLY A 5 9.62 3.25 2.12
N PRO A 6 10.54 3.76 2.95
CA PRO A 6 11.86 4.20 2.51
C PRO A 6 12.68 3.18 1.70
N SER A 7 12.50 1.88 1.95
CA SER A 7 13.22 0.80 1.25
C SER A 7 12.83 0.70 -0.22
N LEU A 8 11.65 1.21 -0.62
CA LEU A 8 11.15 1.12 -2.00
C LEU A 8 12.20 1.58 -3.01
N THR A 9 12.86 2.71 -2.77
CA THR A 9 13.86 3.28 -3.71
C THR A 9 14.94 2.29 -4.08
N LYS A 10 15.43 1.51 -3.11
CA LYS A 10 16.49 0.51 -3.33
C LYS A 10 15.98 -0.66 -4.16
N GLN A 11 14.67 -0.93 -4.11
CA GLN A 11 14.03 -2.07 -4.75
C GLN A 11 13.51 -1.75 -6.14
N LEU A 12 13.34 -0.47 -6.52
CA LEU A 12 12.81 -0.07 -7.83
C LEU A 12 13.57 -0.70 -9.03
N PRO A 13 14.92 -0.74 -9.07
CA PRO A 13 15.62 -1.38 -10.18
C PRO A 13 15.32 -2.88 -10.31
N LEU A 14 15.23 -3.57 -9.17
CA LEU A 14 14.93 -5.00 -9.12
C LEU A 14 13.47 -5.27 -9.50
N LEU A 15 12.54 -4.46 -8.98
CA LEU A 15 11.12 -4.52 -9.31
C LEU A 15 10.92 -4.29 -10.81
N LYS A 16 11.57 -3.30 -11.40
CA LYS A 16 11.51 -3.05 -12.85
C LYS A 16 11.97 -4.24 -13.67
N LYS A 17 13.09 -4.87 -13.27
CA LYS A 17 13.64 -6.07 -13.93
C LYS A 17 12.65 -7.24 -13.93
N TYR A 18 11.86 -7.40 -12.87
CA TYR A 18 10.95 -8.55 -12.69
C TYR A 18 9.46 -8.20 -12.80
N ALA A 19 9.10 -6.99 -13.20
CA ALA A 19 7.71 -6.54 -13.26
C ALA A 19 6.84 -7.46 -14.13
N SER A 20 7.38 -7.99 -15.23
CA SER A 20 6.66 -8.93 -16.12
C SER A 20 6.48 -10.34 -15.56
N LYS A 21 7.00 -10.63 -14.36
CA LYS A 21 6.95 -11.96 -13.71
C LYS A 21 5.98 -12.01 -12.54
N ALA A 22 5.40 -10.89 -12.15
CA ALA A 22 4.52 -10.81 -11.00
C ALA A 22 3.42 -9.77 -11.23
N THR A 23 2.25 -10.02 -10.65
CA THR A 23 1.19 -9.02 -10.60
C THR A 23 1.51 -7.98 -9.54
N ILE A 24 1.47 -6.71 -9.92
CA ILE A 24 1.82 -5.58 -9.08
C ILE A 24 0.56 -4.91 -8.55
N PHE A 25 0.30 -5.15 -7.26
CA PHE A 25 -0.65 -4.40 -6.46
C PHE A 25 0.05 -3.19 -5.85
N CYS A 26 -0.33 -2.00 -6.28
CA CYS A 26 0.29 -0.73 -5.90
C CYS A 26 -0.63 0.04 -4.95
N ALA A 27 -0.08 0.54 -3.85
CA ALA A 27 -0.78 1.54 -3.06
C ALA A 27 -0.89 2.87 -3.84
N ASP A 28 -1.97 3.62 -3.67
CA ASP A 28 -2.21 4.93 -4.31
C ASP A 28 -1.01 5.88 -4.23
N SER A 29 -0.40 6.01 -3.06
CA SER A 29 0.80 6.84 -2.85
C SER A 29 2.04 6.34 -3.61
N ALA A 30 2.13 5.04 -3.91
CA ALA A 30 3.25 4.45 -4.65
C ALA A 30 3.08 4.59 -6.17
N TYR A 31 1.85 4.85 -6.64
CA TYR A 31 1.54 4.87 -8.07
C TYR A 31 2.33 5.95 -8.85
N PRO A 32 2.38 7.23 -8.41
CA PRO A 32 3.21 8.23 -9.10
C PRO A 32 4.70 7.90 -9.09
N ILE A 33 5.19 7.22 -8.04
CA ILE A 33 6.59 6.80 -7.94
C ILE A 33 6.86 5.68 -8.96
N LEU A 34 5.99 4.68 -9.05
CA LEU A 34 6.13 3.61 -10.03
C LEU A 34 6.05 4.13 -11.48
N ALA A 35 5.14 5.07 -11.76
CA ALA A 35 5.07 5.72 -13.07
C ALA A 35 6.36 6.49 -13.42
N LYS A 36 6.92 7.25 -12.48
CA LYS A 36 8.20 7.95 -12.66
C LYS A 36 9.37 7.01 -13.00
N HIS A 37 9.34 5.79 -12.47
CA HIS A 37 10.37 4.77 -12.73
C HIS A 37 9.99 3.80 -13.86
N ASP A 38 8.86 4.05 -14.54
CA ASP A 38 8.37 3.24 -15.67
C ASP A 38 8.21 1.77 -15.26
N ILE A 39 7.46 1.57 -14.17
CA ILE A 39 7.04 0.27 -13.62
C ILE A 39 5.52 0.26 -13.62
N LYS A 40 4.90 -0.36 -14.62
CA LYS A 40 3.44 -0.39 -14.73
C LYS A 40 2.82 -1.33 -13.67
N PRO A 41 1.94 -0.84 -12.77
CA PRO A 41 1.19 -1.72 -11.88
C PRO A 41 0.02 -2.40 -12.61
N ASP A 42 -0.47 -3.52 -12.11
CA ASP A 42 -1.72 -4.13 -12.61
C ASP A 42 -2.94 -3.60 -11.86
N TYR A 43 -2.77 -3.37 -10.55
CA TYR A 43 -3.80 -2.80 -9.68
C TYR A 43 -3.25 -1.58 -8.93
N VAL A 44 -4.03 -0.50 -8.91
CA VAL A 44 -3.77 0.65 -8.02
C VAL A 44 -4.92 0.75 -7.04
N LEU A 45 -4.62 0.67 -5.74
CA LEU A 45 -5.63 0.60 -4.70
C LEU A 45 -5.70 1.92 -3.91
N SER A 46 -6.91 2.38 -3.58
CA SER A 46 -7.10 3.54 -2.71
C SER A 46 -8.18 3.31 -1.65
N LEU A 47 -7.83 3.66 -0.42
CA LEU A 47 -8.64 3.45 0.79
C LEU A 47 -9.10 4.77 1.43
N GLU A 48 -8.26 5.80 1.35
CA GLU A 48 -8.45 7.03 2.12
C GLU A 48 -9.44 8.00 1.47
N ARG A 49 -10.11 8.78 2.32
CA ARG A 49 -11.20 9.69 1.93
C ARG A 49 -10.87 11.17 2.15
N ILE A 50 -9.62 11.55 1.91
CA ILE A 50 -9.14 12.93 2.08
C ILE A 50 -8.72 13.54 0.73
N PRO A 51 -8.74 14.88 0.59
CA PRO A 51 -8.31 15.54 -0.65
C PRO A 51 -6.88 15.15 -1.06
N LEU A 52 -5.97 15.04 -0.08
CA LEU A 52 -4.55 14.77 -0.33
C LEU A 52 -4.31 13.45 -1.08
N THR A 53 -5.10 12.41 -0.80
CA THR A 53 -4.95 11.11 -1.49
C THR A 53 -5.53 11.14 -2.90
N SER A 54 -6.45 12.06 -3.20
CA SER A 54 -6.94 12.26 -4.58
C SER A 54 -5.84 12.79 -5.49
N GLU A 55 -4.91 13.59 -4.97
CA GLU A 55 -3.85 14.19 -5.76
C GLU A 55 -2.86 13.16 -6.33
N PHE A 56 -2.79 11.95 -5.78
CA PHE A 56 -2.04 10.84 -6.41
C PHE A 56 -2.60 10.42 -7.76
N PHE A 57 -3.84 10.79 -8.08
CA PHE A 57 -4.50 10.54 -9.36
C PHE A 57 -4.55 11.78 -10.27
N ASN A 58 -4.12 12.96 -9.77
CA ASN A 58 -4.06 14.21 -10.52
C ASN A 58 -2.83 14.28 -11.43
N ASN A 59 -2.74 13.34 -12.36
CA ASN A 59 -1.70 13.22 -13.37
C ASN A 59 -2.34 12.63 -14.62
N ASP A 60 -1.66 12.71 -15.76
CA ASP A 60 -2.04 12.00 -16.97
C ASP A 60 -0.81 11.25 -17.47
N PHE A 61 -0.82 9.92 -17.31
CA PHE A 61 0.26 9.05 -17.76
C PHE A 61 -0.06 8.36 -19.11
N GLY A 62 -1.20 8.70 -19.74
CA GLY A 62 -1.60 8.19 -21.05
C GLY A 62 -1.54 6.66 -21.15
N GLU A 63 -0.83 6.14 -22.15
CA GLU A 63 -0.69 4.71 -22.44
C GLU A 63 -0.09 3.88 -21.29
N PHE A 64 0.61 4.52 -20.34
CA PHE A 64 1.09 3.83 -19.14
C PHE A 64 -0.07 3.23 -18.32
N ASP A 65 -1.23 3.89 -18.29
CA ASP A 65 -2.41 3.44 -17.54
C ASP A 65 -3.21 2.37 -18.27
N ARG A 66 -2.78 1.95 -19.47
CA ARG A 66 -3.46 0.91 -20.22
C ARG A 66 -3.41 -0.42 -19.47
N ASP A 67 -4.59 -1.03 -19.32
CA ASP A 67 -4.84 -2.28 -18.59
C ASP A 67 -4.61 -2.21 -17.08
N VAL A 68 -4.39 -1.01 -16.51
CA VAL A 68 -4.33 -0.81 -15.07
C VAL A 68 -5.76 -0.72 -14.51
N LEU A 69 -6.08 -1.52 -13.50
CA LEU A 69 -7.35 -1.40 -12.79
C LEU A 69 -7.18 -0.61 -11.49
N PHE A 70 -7.84 0.53 -11.40
CA PHE A 70 -7.90 1.34 -10.19
C PHE A 70 -9.03 0.83 -9.29
N VAL A 71 -8.67 0.30 -8.12
CA VAL A 71 -9.61 -0.29 -7.15
C VAL A 71 -9.77 0.67 -5.98
N CYS A 72 -10.90 1.37 -5.93
CA CYS A 72 -11.17 2.39 -4.92
C CYS A 72 -12.29 1.93 -4.00
N VAL A 73 -12.21 2.23 -2.70
CA VAL A 73 -13.39 2.09 -1.84
C VAL A 73 -14.51 3.03 -2.28
N SER A 74 -15.75 2.60 -2.12
CA SER A 74 -16.95 3.31 -2.62
C SER A 74 -17.14 4.72 -2.05
N TRP A 75 -16.41 5.08 -1.01
CA TRP A 75 -16.43 6.40 -0.37
C TRP A 75 -15.09 7.12 -0.38
N VAL A 76 -14.23 6.85 -1.37
CA VAL A 76 -13.06 7.71 -1.64
C VAL A 76 -13.49 9.16 -1.84
N TYR A 77 -12.57 10.09 -1.65
CA TYR A 77 -12.87 11.52 -1.84
C TYR A 77 -13.32 11.78 -3.29
N PRO A 78 -14.40 12.55 -3.55
CA PRO A 78 -15.00 12.64 -4.89
C PRO A 78 -14.05 13.06 -6.01
N GLN A 79 -13.01 13.83 -5.67
CA GLN A 79 -12.00 14.26 -6.63
C GLN A 79 -11.20 13.09 -7.21
N THR A 80 -11.01 12.01 -6.46
CA THR A 80 -10.39 10.76 -6.97
C THR A 80 -11.15 10.25 -8.20
N ILE A 81 -12.47 10.12 -8.11
CA ILE A 81 -13.31 9.63 -9.21
C ILE A 81 -13.29 10.59 -10.40
N LYS A 82 -13.33 11.90 -10.15
CA LYS A 82 -13.22 12.91 -11.21
C LYS A 82 -11.90 12.79 -11.98
N TYR A 83 -10.77 12.59 -11.29
CA TYR A 83 -9.48 12.41 -11.95
C TYR A 83 -9.40 11.10 -12.74
N LEU A 84 -9.93 10.00 -12.21
CA LEU A 84 -9.97 8.72 -12.92
C LEU A 84 -10.82 8.81 -14.20
N GLN A 85 -12.00 9.42 -14.11
CA GLN A 85 -12.89 9.64 -15.27
C GLN A 85 -12.28 10.60 -16.30
N LYS A 86 -11.63 11.68 -15.86
CA LYS A 86 -11.00 12.68 -16.75
C LYS A 86 -10.02 12.04 -17.73
N ASN A 87 -9.29 11.01 -17.29
CA ASN A 87 -8.29 10.34 -18.11
C ASN A 87 -8.78 8.99 -18.67
N ASN A 88 -10.09 8.73 -18.61
CA ASN A 88 -10.69 7.48 -19.08
C ASN A 88 -10.04 6.22 -18.49
N ARG A 89 -9.64 6.28 -17.22
CA ARG A 89 -9.01 5.15 -16.51
C ARG A 89 -10.05 4.09 -16.17
N ASN A 90 -9.67 2.82 -16.27
CA ASN A 90 -10.51 1.72 -15.82
C ASN A 90 -10.49 1.65 -14.29
N PHE A 91 -11.65 1.80 -13.65
CA PHE A 91 -11.74 1.74 -12.20
C PHE A 91 -12.96 0.96 -11.73
N MET A 92 -12.83 0.37 -10.54
CA MET A 92 -13.94 -0.26 -9.83
C MET A 92 -14.11 0.35 -8.45
N LEU A 93 -15.36 0.48 -8.03
CA LEU A 93 -15.71 0.80 -6.66
C LEU A 93 -15.96 -0.49 -5.88
N ILE A 94 -15.26 -0.65 -4.76
CA ILE A 94 -15.45 -1.78 -3.85
C ILE A 94 -16.11 -1.33 -2.56
N SER A 95 -16.91 -2.22 -1.98
CA SER A 95 -17.54 -1.96 -0.68
C SER A 95 -16.59 -2.34 0.46
N ARG A 96 -16.24 -1.34 1.28
CA ARG A 96 -15.64 -1.58 2.58
C ARG A 96 -16.74 -2.07 3.55
N PRO A 97 -16.49 -3.10 4.36
CA PRO A 97 -17.48 -3.62 5.29
C PRO A 97 -17.85 -2.55 6.33
N SER A 98 -19.15 -2.30 6.47
CA SER A 98 -19.73 -1.44 7.50
C SER A 98 -21.13 -1.94 7.82
N ASP A 99 -21.70 -1.53 8.96
CA ASP A 99 -23.05 -1.96 9.33
C ASP A 99 -24.08 -1.50 8.29
N PHE A 100 -23.92 -0.29 7.75
CA PHE A 100 -24.74 0.19 6.63
C PHE A 100 -24.65 -0.75 5.41
N ILE A 101 -23.44 -1.06 4.96
CA ILE A 101 -23.21 -1.90 3.77
C ILE A 101 -23.68 -3.35 4.00
N LYS A 102 -23.61 -3.85 5.23
CA LYS A 102 -24.13 -5.18 5.59
C LYS A 102 -25.66 -5.18 5.64
N ASN A 103 -26.28 -4.13 6.16
CA ASN A 103 -27.74 -4.02 6.29
C ASN A 103 -28.46 -3.89 4.95
N ILE A 104 -27.80 -3.37 3.91
CA ILE A 104 -28.35 -3.36 2.54
C ILE A 104 -28.19 -4.72 1.82
N ASN A 105 -27.73 -5.76 2.53
CA ASN A 105 -27.62 -7.16 2.09
C ASN A 105 -26.86 -7.37 0.76
N PHE A 106 -25.91 -6.49 0.45
CA PHE A 106 -25.13 -6.54 -0.79
C PHE A 106 -23.88 -7.41 -0.62
N HIS A 107 -24.09 -8.69 -0.30
CA HIS A 107 -23.01 -9.64 0.01
C HIS A 107 -22.44 -10.36 -1.22
N GLN A 108 -23.14 -10.33 -2.36
CA GLN A 108 -22.83 -11.19 -3.52
C GLN A 108 -21.41 -11.00 -4.09
N TYR A 109 -20.83 -9.81 -3.95
CA TYR A 109 -19.49 -9.48 -4.45
C TYR A 109 -18.42 -9.49 -3.34
N GLY A 110 -18.80 -9.81 -2.12
CA GLY A 110 -17.93 -9.75 -0.95
C GLY A 110 -17.52 -8.33 -0.56
N TYR A 111 -16.53 -8.25 0.34
CA TYR A 111 -16.02 -7.00 0.89
C TYR A 111 -14.50 -7.02 0.91
N VAL A 112 -13.89 -5.85 0.74
CA VAL A 112 -12.43 -5.69 0.76
C VAL A 112 -12.09 -4.39 1.51
N GLY A 113 -10.93 -4.37 2.17
CA GLY A 113 -10.44 -3.20 2.92
C GLY A 113 -10.84 -3.23 4.38
N TYR A 114 -10.89 -4.39 5.04
CA TYR A 114 -11.09 -4.48 6.48
C TYR A 114 -9.97 -3.78 7.25
N GLY A 115 -8.73 -3.96 6.80
CA GLY A 115 -7.56 -3.40 7.45
C GLY A 115 -7.44 -1.88 7.40
N PRO A 116 -6.51 -1.33 8.20
CA PRO A 116 -6.41 0.11 8.45
C PRO A 116 -5.59 0.89 7.41
N SER A 117 -5.05 0.24 6.37
CA SER A 117 -4.28 0.92 5.32
C SER A 117 -4.46 0.28 3.96
N VAL A 118 -4.09 1.02 2.91
CA VAL A 118 -4.13 0.55 1.51
C VAL A 118 -3.35 -0.76 1.32
N ALA A 119 -2.24 -0.95 2.03
CA ALA A 119 -1.48 -2.19 1.97
C ALA A 119 -2.25 -3.41 2.52
N HIS A 120 -3.07 -3.21 3.56
CA HIS A 120 -3.95 -4.28 4.07
C HIS A 120 -5.06 -4.59 3.06
N MET A 121 -5.67 -3.55 2.49
CA MET A 121 -6.64 -3.71 1.41
C MET A 121 -6.04 -4.49 0.23
N ALA A 122 -4.80 -4.19 -0.17
CA ALA A 122 -4.09 -4.90 -1.23
C ALA A 122 -3.80 -6.35 -0.87
N TYR A 123 -3.43 -6.61 0.39
CA TYR A 123 -3.22 -7.98 0.88
C TYR A 123 -4.51 -8.80 0.83
N GLU A 124 -5.59 -8.27 1.38
CA GLU A 124 -6.92 -8.91 1.35
C GLU A 124 -7.36 -9.17 -0.09
N PHE A 125 -7.23 -8.16 -0.97
CA PHE A 125 -7.59 -8.29 -2.38
C PHE A 125 -6.78 -9.38 -3.09
N ALA A 126 -5.46 -9.43 -2.89
CA ALA A 126 -4.61 -10.49 -3.43
C ALA A 126 -5.00 -11.88 -2.89
N THR A 127 -5.35 -12.00 -1.61
CA THR A 127 -5.80 -13.29 -1.05
C THR A 127 -7.15 -13.73 -1.62
N HIS A 128 -8.11 -12.82 -1.83
CA HIS A 128 -9.39 -13.14 -2.46
C HIS A 128 -9.23 -13.57 -3.92
N LEU A 129 -8.23 -13.03 -4.62
CA LEU A 129 -7.84 -13.46 -5.95
C LEU A 129 -6.99 -14.74 -5.97
N ASN A 130 -6.84 -15.42 -4.82
CA ASN A 130 -6.13 -16.70 -4.66
C ASN A 130 -4.65 -16.68 -5.06
N TYR A 131 -3.97 -15.53 -5.00
CA TYR A 131 -2.53 -15.47 -5.20
C TYR A 131 -1.82 -16.35 -4.16
N LYS A 132 -0.98 -17.29 -4.63
CA LYS A 132 -0.27 -18.24 -3.76
C LYS A 132 0.97 -17.66 -3.10
N ASN A 133 1.59 -16.66 -3.72
CA ASN A 133 2.77 -15.99 -3.20
C ASN A 133 2.50 -14.49 -3.16
N ILE A 134 2.66 -13.87 -2.00
CA ILE A 134 2.49 -12.43 -1.81
C ILE A 134 3.80 -11.85 -1.31
N ILE A 135 4.38 -10.92 -2.08
CA ILE A 135 5.66 -10.28 -1.76
C ILE A 135 5.41 -8.82 -1.38
N PHE A 136 5.93 -8.40 -0.23
CA PHE A 136 5.93 -7.00 0.20
C PHE A 136 7.19 -6.27 -0.25
N ILE A 137 7.00 -5.12 -0.90
CA ILE A 137 8.04 -4.20 -1.36
C ILE A 137 7.68 -2.81 -0.83
N GLY A 138 8.64 -2.11 -0.20
CA GLY A 138 8.39 -0.80 0.43
C GLY A 138 7.36 -0.81 1.57
N GLN A 139 6.98 -1.97 2.13
CA GLN A 139 6.08 -2.07 3.29
C GLN A 139 6.88 -1.95 4.61
N ASP A 140 7.59 -0.84 4.79
CA ASP A 140 8.62 -0.75 5.83
C ASP A 140 8.04 -0.68 7.24
N LEU A 141 6.96 0.08 7.43
CA LEU A 141 6.37 0.33 8.76
C LEU A 141 7.40 0.82 9.79
N ALA A 142 8.45 1.49 9.31
CA ALA A 142 9.59 1.97 10.07
C ALA A 142 10.20 3.17 9.36
N TYR A 143 10.89 4.02 10.12
CA TYR A 143 11.69 5.10 9.59
C TYR A 143 13.01 4.58 9.02
N ALA A 144 13.52 5.23 7.97
CA ALA A 144 14.90 5.01 7.53
C ALA A 144 15.90 5.55 8.56
N LYS A 145 17.18 5.18 8.41
CA LYS A 145 18.26 5.61 9.31
C LYS A 145 18.45 7.13 9.36
N ASP A 146 18.11 7.81 8.27
CA ASP A 146 18.12 9.27 8.13
C ASP A 146 16.82 9.94 8.64
N GLY A 147 15.89 9.15 9.19
CA GLY A 147 14.63 9.62 9.78
C GLY A 147 13.49 9.79 8.78
N PHE A 148 13.70 9.51 7.49
CA PHE A 148 12.62 9.61 6.51
C PHE A 148 11.55 8.54 6.71
N SER A 149 10.28 8.94 6.57
CA SER A 149 9.11 8.08 6.70
C SER A 149 8.70 7.39 5.40
N HIS A 150 9.12 7.96 4.26
CA HIS A 150 8.79 7.50 2.92
C HIS A 150 10.00 7.69 2.00
N THR A 151 9.94 7.13 0.79
CA THR A 151 10.92 7.45 -0.26
C THR A 151 10.96 8.94 -0.60
N LYS A 152 12.12 9.43 -1.04
CA LYS A 152 12.35 10.81 -1.49
C LYS A 152 11.45 11.24 -2.66
N ASP A 153 10.93 10.29 -3.43
CA ASP A 153 10.01 10.56 -4.55
C ASP A 153 8.55 10.71 -4.10
N TYR A 154 8.25 10.58 -2.80
CA TYR A 154 6.90 10.75 -2.27
C TYR A 154 6.47 12.23 -2.26
N SER A 155 5.31 12.53 -2.84
CA SER A 155 4.85 13.90 -3.09
C SER A 155 4.54 14.72 -1.83
N ASN A 156 4.24 14.06 -0.70
CA ASN A 156 3.79 14.74 0.53
C ASN A 156 4.79 14.60 1.69
N LEU A 157 6.08 14.56 1.39
CA LEU A 157 7.14 14.44 2.40
C LEU A 157 7.12 15.57 3.44
N ASP A 158 6.77 16.79 3.01
CA ASP A 158 6.62 17.97 3.87
C ASP A 158 5.60 17.74 5.00
N LYS A 159 4.53 16.97 4.73
CA LYS A 159 3.51 16.61 5.72
C LYS A 159 4.01 15.65 6.79
N HIS A 160 5.24 15.14 6.67
CA HIS A 160 5.84 14.22 7.62
C HIS A 160 7.06 14.80 8.35
N GLU A 161 7.36 16.09 8.16
CA GLU A 161 8.42 16.75 8.92
C GLU A 161 8.13 16.69 10.43
N GLY A 162 9.18 16.43 11.22
CA GLY A 162 9.08 16.31 12.67
C GLY A 162 8.46 15.01 13.19
N HIS A 163 7.87 14.16 12.33
CA HIS A 163 7.28 12.89 12.76
C HIS A 163 8.31 11.95 13.39
N PHE A 164 9.50 11.86 12.79
CA PHE A 164 10.59 11.06 13.34
C PHE A 164 10.98 11.55 14.74
N GLN A 165 11.21 12.85 14.92
CA GLN A 165 11.59 13.43 16.21
C GLN A 165 10.50 13.23 17.25
N ARG A 166 9.23 13.34 16.86
CA ARG A 166 8.07 13.08 17.73
C ARG A 166 8.07 11.64 18.24
N ASP A 167 8.39 10.67 17.38
CA ASP A 167 8.23 9.24 17.67
C ASP A 167 9.53 8.55 18.15
N LYS A 168 10.68 9.18 17.93
CA LYS A 168 12.02 8.64 18.21
C LYS A 168 12.10 8.11 19.65
N GLY A 169 12.48 6.84 19.77
CA GLY A 169 12.64 6.14 21.05
C GLY A 169 11.33 5.75 21.74
N LYS A 170 10.17 6.13 21.21
CA LYS A 170 8.85 5.76 21.77
C LYS A 170 8.32 4.47 21.18
N PHE A 171 8.59 4.24 19.89
CA PHE A 171 8.11 3.06 19.17
C PHE A 171 9.28 2.44 18.42
N GLN A 172 9.68 1.23 18.84
CA GLN A 172 10.73 0.46 18.20
C GLN A 172 10.27 -0.97 17.98
N CYS A 173 10.80 -1.59 16.95
CA CYS A 173 10.51 -2.99 16.67
C CYS A 173 11.70 -3.72 16.06
N LEU A 174 11.62 -5.04 16.04
CA LEU A 174 12.65 -5.89 15.44
C LEU A 174 12.84 -5.53 13.97
N ALA A 175 14.08 -5.31 13.57
CA ALA A 175 14.43 -4.97 12.19
C ALA A 175 14.18 -6.14 11.24
N TYR A 176 13.98 -5.84 9.96
CA TYR A 176 14.07 -6.82 8.87
C TYR A 176 15.30 -7.74 9.05
N GLY A 177 15.12 -9.04 8.85
CA GLY A 177 16.16 -10.05 9.07
C GLY A 177 16.43 -10.42 10.53
N GLY A 178 15.75 -9.81 11.51
CA GLY A 178 15.84 -10.18 12.93
C GLY A 178 17.04 -9.58 13.67
N ASN A 179 17.83 -8.72 13.02
CA ASN A 179 19.07 -8.18 13.59
C ASN A 179 18.88 -6.73 14.04
N GLY A 180 18.68 -6.53 15.34
CA GLY A 180 18.56 -5.21 15.95
C GLY A 180 17.15 -4.61 15.90
N LYS A 181 17.05 -3.30 16.13
CA LYS A 181 15.77 -2.59 16.17
C LYS A 181 15.73 -1.45 15.15
N VAL A 182 14.53 -1.15 14.67
CA VAL A 182 14.23 0.04 13.85
C VAL A 182 13.22 0.92 14.56
N GLU A 183 13.35 2.24 14.34
CA GLU A 183 12.40 3.23 14.80
C GLU A 183 11.10 3.14 13.98
N SER A 184 9.97 3.28 14.65
CA SER A 184 8.64 3.23 14.06
C SER A 184 7.74 4.28 14.70
N SER A 185 6.43 4.20 14.45
CA SER A 185 5.42 5.09 15.04
C SER A 185 4.30 4.27 15.68
N GLY A 186 3.46 4.92 16.48
CA GLY A 186 2.29 4.26 17.07
C GLY A 186 1.34 3.72 16.01
N ILE A 187 1.10 4.48 14.94
CA ILE A 187 0.22 4.07 13.84
C ILE A 187 0.80 2.89 13.06
N TRP A 188 2.11 2.90 12.77
CA TRP A 188 2.75 1.79 12.05
C TRP A 188 2.89 0.54 12.92
N THR A 189 3.02 0.69 14.23
CA THR A 189 2.97 -0.43 15.17
C THR A 189 1.60 -1.10 15.13
N MET A 190 0.52 -0.31 15.13
CA MET A 190 -0.85 -0.82 14.97
C MET A 190 -1.06 -1.48 13.60
N PHE A 191 -0.59 -0.85 12.52
CA PHE A 191 -0.63 -1.44 11.17
C PHE A 191 0.12 -2.77 11.12
N ARG A 192 1.30 -2.85 11.72
CA ARG A 192 2.11 -4.07 11.73
C ARG A 192 1.39 -5.21 12.44
N PHE A 193 0.83 -4.96 13.62
CA PHE A 193 0.06 -5.99 14.33
C PHE A 193 -1.21 -6.39 13.60
N SER A 194 -1.93 -5.43 13.00
CA SER A 194 -3.09 -5.74 12.18
C SER A 194 -2.72 -6.62 10.99
N LEU A 195 -1.63 -6.29 10.27
CA LEU A 195 -1.14 -7.05 9.13
C LEU A 195 -0.72 -8.47 9.54
N GLN A 196 0.03 -8.61 10.63
CA GLN A 196 0.43 -9.91 11.18
C GLN A 196 -0.78 -10.78 11.56
N ASN A 197 -1.81 -10.19 12.17
CA ASN A 197 -3.05 -10.91 12.48
C ASN A 197 -3.83 -11.31 11.21
N THR A 198 -3.79 -10.50 10.14
CA THR A 198 -4.37 -10.89 8.86
C THR A 198 -3.57 -12.02 8.20
N ILE A 199 -2.23 -11.96 8.27
CA ILE A 199 -1.35 -13.00 7.74
C ILE A 199 -1.52 -14.31 8.51
N SER A 200 -1.61 -14.29 9.84
CA SER A 200 -1.76 -15.51 10.65
C SER A 200 -3.07 -16.27 10.41
N ARG A 201 -4.09 -15.58 9.87
CA ARG A 201 -5.37 -16.18 9.47
C ARG A 201 -5.40 -16.56 7.99
N ASN A 202 -4.38 -16.19 7.21
CA ASN A 202 -4.29 -16.55 5.80
C ASN A 202 -3.83 -18.00 5.65
N ILE A 203 -4.68 -18.83 5.04
CA ILE A 203 -4.36 -20.23 4.71
C ILE A 203 -4.13 -20.44 3.19
N ILE A 204 -4.23 -19.37 2.39
CA ILE A 204 -4.23 -19.43 0.92
C ILE A 204 -2.84 -19.13 0.35
N SER A 205 -2.15 -18.15 0.93
CA SER A 205 -0.90 -17.59 0.39
C SER A 205 0.27 -17.75 1.34
N THR A 206 1.45 -17.97 0.78
CA THR A 206 2.72 -17.72 1.47
C THR A 206 3.09 -16.25 1.28
N THR A 207 3.44 -15.59 2.37
CA THR A 207 3.77 -14.15 2.37
C THR A 207 5.26 -13.97 2.62
N TYR A 208 5.89 -13.08 1.87
CA TYR A 208 7.31 -12.79 1.96
C TYR A 208 7.50 -11.30 2.24
N ASN A 209 8.24 -11.00 3.30
CA ASN A 209 8.69 -9.64 3.54
C ASN A 209 10.03 -9.42 2.83
N CYS A 210 10.08 -8.46 1.90
CA CYS A 210 11.32 -8.08 1.22
C CYS A 210 11.74 -6.65 1.56
N THR A 211 11.31 -6.05 2.66
CA THR A 211 11.53 -4.62 2.96
C THR A 211 12.86 -4.39 3.67
N GLU A 212 13.96 -4.43 2.91
CA GLU A 212 15.31 -4.29 3.45
C GLU A 212 15.53 -2.91 4.11
N GLY A 213 15.46 -2.89 5.44
CA GLY A 213 15.55 -1.69 6.28
C GLY A 213 14.25 -1.34 7.03
N GLY A 214 13.16 -2.06 6.78
CA GLY A 214 11.90 -1.94 7.48
C GLY A 214 11.80 -2.76 8.77
N ALA A 215 10.59 -2.83 9.30
CA ALA A 215 10.22 -3.67 10.41
C ALA A 215 10.10 -5.14 9.98
N ARG A 216 10.44 -6.05 10.90
CA ARG A 216 10.03 -7.44 10.82
C ARG A 216 8.52 -7.55 11.01
N ILE A 217 7.89 -8.27 10.10
CA ILE A 217 6.45 -8.57 10.09
C ILE A 217 6.34 -10.07 10.34
N GLU A 218 5.82 -10.49 11.49
CA GLU A 218 5.69 -11.92 11.80
C GLU A 218 4.67 -12.64 10.89
N GLY A 219 4.94 -13.92 10.59
CA GLY A 219 4.17 -14.70 9.62
C GLY A 219 4.59 -14.50 8.16
N THR A 220 5.64 -13.72 7.93
CA THR A 220 6.30 -13.53 6.63
C THR A 220 7.69 -14.15 6.58
#